data_AF-A0A1J6IET4-F1
#
_entry.id   AF-A0A1J6IET4-F1
#
_cell.length_a   1.000
_cell.length_b   1.000
_cell.length_c   1.000
_cell.angle_alpha   90.00
_cell.angle_beta   90.00
_cell.angle_gamma   90.00
#
_symmetry.space_group_name_H-M   'P 1'
#
loop_
_entity.id
_entity.type
_entity.pdbx_description
1 polymer ?
#
loop_
_entity_poly.entity_id
_entity_poly.type
_entity_poly.pdbx_seq_one_letter_code
_entity_poly.pdbx_strand_id
1 'polypeptide(L)'
;MSFAFTSNCAFEESTRKWIVKVRNDGGEYSGNVKEYSGRFLVVETGEFGDAFIPNVSGIESFNGEIMHSTQYKNGEKFKAKNVLVVGSGNSGMEIALDAANCGAKTSIIIRSPVIVELVHHLDTCIRTWFSYLLLRYTTQIVKCEFK
;
A
#
# COMPACT_ATOMS: atom_id res chain seq x y z
N MET A 1 5.56 4.64 -16.13
CA MET A 1 4.47 3.65 -16.00
C MET A 1 3.19 4.46 -15.80
N SER A 2 2.32 4.53 -16.81
CA SER A 2 1.05 5.26 -16.73
C SER A 2 0.05 4.40 -15.97
N PHE A 3 -0.38 4.86 -14.81
CA PHE A 3 -1.47 4.21 -14.07
C PHE A 3 -2.77 4.51 -14.80
N ALA A 4 -3.41 3.47 -15.32
CA ALA A 4 -4.71 3.57 -15.96
C ALA A 4 -5.72 2.89 -15.04
N PHE A 5 -6.72 3.64 -14.58
CA PHE A 5 -7.74 3.13 -13.67
C PHE A 5 -8.93 2.65 -14.48
N THR A 6 -9.36 1.42 -14.23
CA THR A 6 -10.63 0.93 -14.78
C THR A 6 -11.76 1.56 -14.00
N SER A 7 -12.51 2.44 -14.64
CA SER A 7 -13.64 3.14 -14.04
C SER A 7 -14.93 2.32 -14.06
N ASN A 8 -15.06 1.40 -15.03
CA ASN A 8 -16.24 0.56 -15.21
C ASN A 8 -15.92 -0.67 -16.09
N CYS A 9 -16.45 -1.84 -15.74
CA CYS A 9 -16.48 -3.01 -16.61
C CYS A 9 -17.90 -3.60 -16.65
N ALA A 10 -18.38 -3.91 -17.86
CA ALA A 10 -19.68 -4.53 -18.07
C ALA A 10 -19.56 -5.68 -19.07
N PHE A 11 -20.35 -6.72 -18.88
CA PHE A 11 -20.47 -7.80 -19.86
C PHE A 11 -21.66 -7.52 -20.78
N GLU A 12 -21.41 -7.49 -22.08
CA GLU A 12 -22.43 -7.29 -23.10
C GLU A 12 -22.86 -8.64 -23.69
N GLU A 13 -24.12 -9.01 -23.44
CA GLU A 13 -24.68 -10.32 -23.83
C GLU A 13 -24.79 -10.48 -25.36
N SER A 14 -25.11 -9.40 -26.09
CA SER A 14 -25.32 -9.46 -27.56
C SER A 14 -24.02 -9.80 -28.31
N THR A 15 -22.89 -9.27 -27.86
CA THR A 15 -21.58 -9.47 -28.49
C THR A 15 -20.73 -10.52 -27.79
N ARG A 16 -21.17 -10.98 -26.60
CA ARG A 16 -20.45 -11.89 -25.70
C ARG A 16 -19.05 -11.37 -25.38
N LYS A 17 -18.95 -10.08 -25.10
CA LYS A 17 -17.69 -9.39 -24.80
C LYS A 17 -17.82 -8.57 -23.52
N TRP A 18 -16.70 -8.48 -22.81
CA TRP A 18 -16.47 -7.48 -21.80
C TRP A 18 -16.18 -6.14 -22.47
N ILE A 19 -16.85 -5.09 -21.99
CA ILE A 19 -16.61 -3.70 -22.32
C ILE A 19 -15.96 -3.05 -21.10
N VAL A 20 -14.76 -2.50 -21.28
CA VAL A 20 -13.95 -1.93 -20.20
C VAL A 20 -13.66 -0.47 -20.51
N LYS A 21 -14.05 0.42 -19.58
CA LYS A 21 -13.78 1.85 -19.67
C LYS A 21 -12.59 2.22 -18.79
N VAL A 22 -11.50 2.58 -19.45
CA VAL A 22 -10.22 2.89 -18.83
C VAL A 22 -10.04 4.40 -18.82
N ARG A 23 -9.90 4.98 -17.63
CA ARG A 23 -9.54 6.39 -17.44
C ARG A 23 -8.03 6.49 -17.26
N ASN A 24 -7.41 7.38 -18.03
CA ASN A 24 -6.02 7.72 -17.82
C ASN A 24 -5.92 8.90 -16.84
N ASP A 25 -5.26 8.73 -15.70
CA ASP A 25 -5.08 9.78 -14.70
C ASP A 25 -3.65 10.39 -14.73
N GLY A 26 -2.84 10.07 -15.76
CA GLY A 26 -1.47 10.57 -15.87
C GLY A 26 -1.04 11.01 -17.28
N GLY A 27 -0.21 12.06 -17.32
CA GLY A 27 0.42 12.59 -18.54
C GLY A 27 -0.47 13.56 -19.34
N GLU A 28 -0.08 13.85 -20.58
CA GLU A 28 -0.75 14.78 -21.51
C GLU A 28 -2.22 14.42 -21.79
N TYR A 29 -2.63 13.17 -21.49
CA TYR A 29 -3.96 12.63 -21.74
C TYR A 29 -4.78 12.38 -20.46
N SER A 30 -4.45 13.06 -19.36
CA SER A 30 -5.19 12.96 -18.09
C SER A 30 -6.68 13.30 -18.27
N GLY A 31 -7.57 12.44 -17.78
CA GLY A 31 -9.02 12.56 -17.89
C GLY A 31 -9.65 11.89 -19.11
N ASN A 32 -8.86 11.44 -20.09
CA ASN A 32 -9.40 10.73 -21.25
C ASN A 32 -9.88 9.33 -20.88
N VAL A 33 -11.09 8.99 -21.32
CA VAL A 33 -11.67 7.65 -21.18
C VAL A 33 -11.55 6.93 -22.51
N LYS A 34 -10.89 5.78 -22.50
CA LYS A 34 -10.84 4.85 -23.64
C LYS A 34 -11.67 3.61 -23.33
N GLU A 35 -12.37 3.13 -24.34
CA GLU A 35 -13.15 1.90 -24.25
C GLU A 35 -12.42 0.77 -24.98
N TYR A 36 -12.37 -0.40 -24.33
CA TYR A 36 -11.81 -1.62 -24.89
C TYR A 36 -12.87 -2.72 -24.84
N SER A 37 -12.88 -3.60 -25.85
CA SER A 37 -13.75 -4.78 -25.86
C SER A 37 -12.96 -6.07 -26.05
N GLY A 38 -13.33 -7.12 -25.32
CA GLY A 38 -12.63 -8.40 -25.34
C GLY A 38 -13.52 -9.56 -24.91
N ARG A 39 -13.20 -10.78 -25.34
CA ARG A 39 -13.96 -11.98 -24.92
C ARG A 39 -13.65 -12.41 -23.49
N PHE A 40 -12.45 -12.09 -23.02
CA PHE A 40 -11.96 -12.45 -21.70
C PHE A 40 -11.56 -11.19 -20.94
N LEU A 41 -11.82 -11.18 -19.65
CA LEU A 41 -11.39 -10.16 -18.70
C LEU A 41 -10.58 -10.86 -17.61
N VAL A 42 -9.34 -10.43 -17.42
CA VAL A 42 -8.47 -10.90 -16.33
C VAL A 42 -8.40 -9.78 -15.29
N VAL A 43 -8.75 -10.10 -14.05
CA VAL A 43 -8.75 -9.14 -12.93
C VAL A 43 -7.61 -9.50 -11.98
N GLU A 44 -6.55 -8.69 -12.01
CA GLU A 44 -5.36 -8.84 -11.17
C GLU A 44 -5.07 -7.53 -10.42
N THR A 45 -6.11 -6.90 -9.87
CA THR A 45 -5.99 -5.60 -9.17
C THR A 45 -5.31 -5.68 -7.80
N GLY A 46 -5.12 -6.90 -7.28
CA GLY A 46 -4.65 -7.12 -5.91
C GLY A 46 -5.70 -6.76 -4.85
N GLU A 47 -5.44 -7.13 -3.59
CA GLU A 47 -6.35 -6.90 -2.46
C GLU A 47 -5.94 -5.70 -1.58
N PHE A 48 -4.71 -5.19 -1.71
CA PHE A 48 -4.10 -4.23 -0.75
C PHE A 48 -3.84 -2.82 -1.34
N GLY A 49 -4.63 -2.39 -2.32
CA GLY A 49 -4.42 -1.11 -3.00
C GLY A 49 -5.00 0.11 -2.27
N ASP A 50 -6.08 -0.08 -1.52
CA ASP A 50 -6.82 1.03 -0.91
C ASP A 50 -6.21 1.45 0.41
N ALA A 51 -5.68 2.67 0.43
CA ALA A 51 -5.14 3.28 1.64
C ALA A 51 -6.26 3.55 2.65
N PHE A 52 -6.04 3.12 3.89
CA PHE A 52 -6.92 3.48 5.01
C PHE A 52 -6.12 4.21 6.07
N ILE A 53 -6.51 5.45 6.33
CA ILE A 53 -5.96 6.29 7.37
C ILE A 53 -7.05 6.38 8.46
N PRO A 54 -6.90 5.71 9.63
CA PRO A 54 -7.83 5.88 10.72
C PRO A 54 -7.97 7.34 11.13
N ASN A 55 -9.18 7.74 11.52
CA ASN A 55 -9.40 9.04 12.13
C ASN A 55 -8.74 9.06 13.52
N VAL A 56 -7.82 10.01 13.75
CA VAL A 56 -7.11 10.18 15.01
C VAL A 56 -7.42 11.58 15.51
N SER A 57 -8.03 11.69 16.70
CA SER A 57 -8.38 12.99 17.27
C SER A 57 -7.14 13.89 17.41
N GLY A 58 -7.22 15.12 16.93
CA GLY A 58 -6.13 16.10 16.99
C GLY A 58 -5.08 15.94 15.88
N ILE A 59 -5.23 15.00 14.95
CA ILE A 59 -4.29 14.79 13.85
C ILE A 59 -4.17 16.02 12.93
N GLU A 60 -5.24 16.79 12.81
CA GLU A 60 -5.30 18.03 12.04
C GLU A 60 -4.41 19.16 12.60
N SER A 61 -4.04 19.08 13.88
CA SER A 61 -3.14 20.03 14.54
C SER A 61 -1.66 19.62 14.47
N PHE A 62 -1.38 18.46 13.90
CA PHE A 62 -0.01 17.97 13.71
C PHE A 62 0.66 18.77 12.58
N ASN A 63 1.81 19.38 12.87
CA ASN A 63 2.50 20.25 11.91
C ASN A 63 3.50 19.48 11.03
N GLY A 64 3.68 18.19 11.31
CA GLY A 64 4.50 17.30 10.51
C GLY A 64 3.84 16.76 9.25
N GLU A 65 4.62 15.97 8.50
CA GLU A 65 4.13 15.28 7.33
C GLU A 65 3.46 13.96 7.73
N ILE A 66 2.28 13.70 7.17
CA ILE A 66 1.56 12.43 7.33
C ILE A 66 1.50 11.76 5.96
N MET A 67 1.94 10.51 5.90
CA MET A 67 2.04 9.73 4.67
C MET A 67 1.48 8.32 4.91
N HIS A 68 0.66 7.79 4.01
CA HIS A 68 0.30 6.37 4.05
C HIS A 68 1.39 5.52 3.38
N SER A 69 1.56 4.25 3.79
CA SER A 69 2.59 3.36 3.22
C SER A 69 2.52 3.24 1.69
N THR A 70 1.34 3.33 1.08
CA THR A 70 1.14 3.33 -0.38
C THR A 70 1.82 4.49 -1.11
N GLN A 71 2.17 5.57 -0.40
CA GLN A 71 2.89 6.72 -0.94
C GLN A 71 4.40 6.69 -0.64
N TYR A 72 4.83 5.75 0.20
CA TYR A 72 6.24 5.61 0.56
C TYR A 72 7.05 5.14 -0.64
N LYS A 73 8.23 5.73 -0.85
CA LYS A 73 9.13 5.37 -1.95
C LYS A 73 10.50 4.88 -1.46
N ASN A 74 11.08 5.61 -0.51
CA ASN A 74 12.36 5.28 0.14
C ASN A 74 12.58 6.15 1.39
N GLY A 75 13.55 5.73 2.20
CA GLY A 75 13.94 6.37 3.45
C GLY A 75 14.71 7.68 3.30
N GLU A 76 15.28 7.99 2.13
CA GLU A 76 16.18 9.15 1.93
C GLU A 76 15.51 10.48 2.29
N LYS A 77 14.20 10.62 2.01
CA LYS A 77 13.41 11.82 2.36
C LYS A 77 13.39 12.10 3.87
N PHE A 78 13.67 11.10 4.69
CA PHE A 78 13.55 11.14 6.14
C PHE A 78 14.88 11.21 6.88
N LYS A 79 16.00 11.29 6.15
CA LYS A 79 17.32 11.44 6.73
C LYS A 79 17.38 12.58 7.75
N ALA A 80 17.94 12.29 8.92
CA ALA A 80 18.06 13.20 10.06
C ALA A 80 16.73 13.76 10.61
N LYS A 81 15.58 13.17 10.27
CA LYS A 81 14.27 13.52 10.83
C LYS A 81 13.85 12.51 11.89
N ASN A 82 12.92 12.88 12.78
CA ASN A 82 12.24 11.88 13.60
C ASN A 82 11.03 11.33 12.83
N VAL A 83 10.95 10.01 12.79
CA VAL A 83 9.92 9.28 12.06
C VAL A 83 9.18 8.39 13.04
N LEU A 84 7.86 8.46 13.01
CA LEU A 84 6.96 7.62 13.76
C LEU A 84 6.17 6.73 12.80
N VAL A 85 6.49 5.45 12.75
CA VAL A 85 5.72 4.47 12.00
C VAL A 85 4.58 3.94 12.86
N VAL A 86 3.34 4.06 12.36
CA VAL A 86 2.14 3.58 13.03
C VAL A 86 1.70 2.28 12.38
N GLY A 87 1.85 1.19 13.11
CA GLY A 87 1.56 -0.16 12.62
C GLY A 87 2.83 -1.00 12.46
N SER A 88 2.64 -2.31 12.58
CA SER A 88 3.71 -3.31 12.67
C SER A 88 3.48 -4.52 11.79
N GLY A 89 2.69 -4.36 10.73
CA GLY A 89 2.69 -5.34 9.64
C GLY A 89 3.98 -5.27 8.83
N ASN A 90 4.10 -6.11 7.81
CA ASN A 90 5.32 -6.22 6.99
C ASN A 90 5.79 -4.87 6.47
N SER A 91 4.92 -4.10 5.82
CA SER A 91 5.30 -2.79 5.27
C SER A 91 5.75 -1.80 6.34
N GLY A 92 5.22 -1.86 7.56
CA GLY A 92 5.54 -0.91 8.63
C GLY A 92 6.93 -1.21 9.20
N MET A 93 7.24 -2.49 9.34
CA MET A 93 8.57 -2.95 9.74
C MET A 93 9.62 -2.64 8.68
N GLU A 94 9.31 -2.89 7.40
CA GLU A 94 10.21 -2.57 6.29
C GLU A 94 10.46 -1.07 6.16
N ILE A 95 9.41 -0.24 6.24
CA ILE A 95 9.53 1.22 6.20
C ILE A 95 10.34 1.74 7.39
N ALA A 96 10.10 1.20 8.59
CA ALA A 96 10.82 1.61 9.79
C ALA A 96 12.32 1.32 9.66
N LEU A 97 12.65 0.13 9.15
CA LEU A 97 14.02 -0.29 8.89
C LEU A 97 14.67 0.58 7.80
N ASP A 98 14.00 0.81 6.67
CA ASP A 98 14.55 1.60 5.57
C ASP A 98 14.79 3.06 5.98
N ALA A 99 13.85 3.67 6.70
CA ALA A 99 14.02 5.03 7.24
C ALA A 99 15.19 5.09 8.25
N ALA A 100 15.32 4.10 9.14
CA ALA A 100 16.42 4.04 10.10
C ALA A 100 17.78 3.87 9.40
N ASN A 101 17.86 3.00 8.38
CA ASN A 101 19.07 2.80 7.57
C ASN A 101 19.47 4.06 6.80
N CYS A 102 18.50 4.89 6.40
CA CYS A 102 18.74 6.19 5.78
C CYS A 102 19.11 7.30 6.79
N GLY A 103 19.25 6.98 8.08
CA GLY A 103 19.67 7.91 9.13
C GLY A 103 18.53 8.73 9.76
N ALA A 104 17.28 8.27 9.66
CA ALA A 104 16.17 8.82 10.43
C ALA A 104 16.20 8.31 11.88
N LYS A 105 15.67 9.11 12.82
CA LYS A 105 15.38 8.65 14.18
C LYS A 105 13.99 8.03 14.23
N THR A 106 13.91 6.73 13.97
CA THR A 106 12.64 6.01 13.80
C THR A 106 12.09 5.46 15.12
N SER A 107 10.79 5.62 15.34
CA SER A 107 9.99 5.02 16.41
C SER A 107 8.80 4.27 15.81
N ILE A 108 8.31 3.22 16.48
CA ILE A 108 7.17 2.41 16.00
C ILE A 108 6.09 2.38 17.08
N ILE A 109 4.83 2.62 16.69
CA ILE A 109 3.66 2.36 17.53
C ILE A 109 3.02 1.04 17.12
N ILE A 110 2.84 0.17 18.11
CA ILE A 110 2.30 -1.17 17.97
C ILE A 110 1.03 -1.28 18.82
N ARG A 111 -0.12 -1.54 18.18
CA ARG A 111 -1.40 -1.71 18.89
C ARG A 111 -1.60 -3.13 19.43
N SER A 112 -1.10 -4.14 18.71
CA SER A 112 -1.35 -5.55 18.98
C SER A 112 -0.04 -6.34 18.94
N PRO A 113 0.08 -7.45 19.69
CA PRO A 113 1.28 -8.27 19.68
C PRO A 113 1.72 -8.64 18.27
N VAL A 114 3.02 -8.59 18.02
CA VAL A 114 3.63 -8.95 16.74
C VAL A 114 4.32 -10.28 16.92
N ILE A 115 4.07 -11.21 16.00
CA ILE A 115 4.84 -12.44 15.90
C ILE A 115 6.00 -12.14 14.97
N VAL A 116 7.22 -12.22 15.51
CA VAL A 116 8.44 -12.08 14.73
C VAL A 116 8.97 -13.47 14.46
N GLU A 117 8.86 -13.92 13.22
CA GLU A 117 9.45 -15.18 12.78
C GLU A 117 10.84 -14.91 12.23
N LEU A 118 11.85 -15.40 12.95
CA LEU A 118 13.23 -15.39 12.48
C LEU A 118 13.39 -16.47 11.42
N VAL A 119 13.46 -16.04 10.16
CA VAL A 119 13.70 -16.94 9.02
C VAL A 119 15.20 -17.30 8.99
N HIS A 120 15.65 -18.15 9.91
CA HIS A 120 17.03 -18.65 9.93
C HIS A 120 17.25 -19.97 9.20
N HIS A 121 16.20 -20.64 8.70
CA HIS A 121 16.35 -21.86 7.91
C HIS A 121 15.21 -22.00 6.88
N LEU A 122 15.47 -21.59 5.65
CA LEU A 122 14.62 -21.88 4.50
C LEU A 122 14.98 -23.26 3.96
N ASP A 123 14.18 -24.26 4.30
CA ASP A 123 13.97 -25.43 3.44
C ASP A 123 12.59 -26.09 3.65
N THR A 124 11.93 -25.90 4.81
CA THR A 124 10.73 -26.71 5.13
C THR A 124 9.41 -25.92 5.28
N CYS A 125 9.40 -24.62 5.56
CA CYS A 125 8.19 -23.91 5.99
C CYS A 125 7.28 -23.32 4.88
N ILE A 126 7.76 -23.21 3.63
CA ILE A 126 7.00 -22.54 2.54
C ILE A 126 5.69 -23.28 2.22
N ARG A 127 5.58 -24.57 2.54
CA ARG A 127 4.48 -25.43 2.06
C ARG A 127 3.23 -25.46 2.95
N THR A 128 3.32 -25.01 4.19
CA THR A 128 2.22 -25.13 5.18
C THR A 128 1.61 -23.79 5.59
N TRP A 129 2.26 -22.68 5.25
CA TRP A 129 1.94 -21.35 5.76
C TRP A 129 0.97 -20.53 4.90
N PHE A 130 0.86 -20.85 3.61
CA PHE A 130 0.05 -20.09 2.65
C PHE A 130 -1.47 -20.12 2.94
N SER A 131 -1.95 -21.01 3.80
CA SER A 131 -3.37 -21.15 4.13
C SER A 131 -3.83 -20.39 5.38
N TYR A 132 -2.94 -20.00 6.28
CA TYR A 132 -3.33 -19.38 7.57
C TYR A 132 -3.33 -17.86 7.58
N LEU A 133 -2.71 -17.20 6.59
CA LEU A 133 -2.43 -15.76 6.64
C LEU A 133 -3.38 -14.86 5.81
N LEU A 134 -4.59 -15.33 5.46
CA LEU A 134 -5.59 -14.50 4.76
C LEU A 134 -6.43 -13.62 5.70
N LEU A 135 -6.17 -13.59 7.00
CA LEU A 135 -6.98 -12.84 7.96
C LEU A 135 -6.11 -12.10 8.98
N ARG A 136 -5.64 -10.89 8.64
CA ARG A 136 -5.68 -9.73 9.53
C ARG A 136 -5.18 -8.45 8.84
N TYR A 137 -6.16 -7.61 8.53
CA TYR A 137 -6.10 -6.18 8.26
C TYR A 137 -4.90 -5.47 8.90
N THR A 138 -4.02 -4.86 8.09
CA THR A 138 -3.13 -3.80 8.58
C THR A 138 -3.15 -2.60 7.66
N THR A 139 -3.60 -1.49 8.22
CA THR A 139 -3.63 -0.16 7.63
C THR A 139 -2.54 0.64 8.32
N GLN A 140 -1.65 1.28 7.56
CA GLN A 140 -0.37 1.73 8.10
C GLN A 140 -0.11 3.19 7.75
N ILE A 141 0.00 4.02 8.79
CA ILE A 141 0.30 5.44 8.66
C ILE A 141 1.78 5.64 9.00
N VAL A 142 2.53 6.27 8.11
CA VAL A 142 3.84 6.85 8.39
C VAL A 142 3.60 8.29 8.86
N LYS A 143 3.94 8.57 10.11
CA LYS A 143 3.86 9.90 10.70
C LYS A 143 5.28 10.45 10.82
N CYS A 144 5.58 11.63 10.28
CA CYS A 144 6.89 12.24 10.37
C CYS A 144 6.81 13.54 11.18
N GLU A 145 7.59 13.68 12.26
CA GLU A 145 7.75 14.99 12.90
C GLU A 145 9.19 15.30 13.31
N PHE A 146 9.53 16.58 13.16
CA PHE A 146 10.83 17.16 13.42
C PHE A 146 11.05 17.49 14.90
N LYS A 147 12.32 17.40 15.28
CA LYS A 147 12.99 18.27 16.23
C LYS A 147 14.43 18.41 15.76
#